data_AF-A0A939K258-F1
#
_entry.id   AF-A0A939K258-F1
#
_cell.length_a   1.000
_cell.length_b   1.000
_cell.length_c   1.000
_cell.angle_alpha   90.00
_cell.angle_beta   90.00
_cell.angle_gamma   90.00
#
_symmetry.space_group_name_H-M   'P 1'
#
loop_
_entity.id
_entity.type
_entity.pdbx_description
1 polymer ?
#
loop_
_entity_poly.entity_id
_entity_poly.type
_entity_poly.pdbx_seq_one_letter_code
_entity_poly.pdbx_strand_id
1 'polypeptide(L)'
;MNRVVVVDQSFTITGRGSIITLQHVHQGLAEGTVLKSELIGQCWTVKSRVMFTHLVDKHRFFDNELINYMTLSRASLAKRSEADIEVLKQEQAHMFQYLVQGISHEQQPKVGDSLLVE
;
A
#
# COMPACT_ATOMS: atom_id res chain seq x y z
N MET A 1 10.75 5.16 -18.36
CA MET A 1 10.82 6.20 -17.31
C MET A 1 10.36 5.57 -16.02
N ASN A 2 11.27 5.37 -15.07
CA ASN A 2 10.90 4.93 -13.73
C ASN A 2 10.07 6.06 -13.10
N ARG A 3 8.89 5.72 -12.58
CA ARG A 3 7.98 6.70 -11.98
C ARG A 3 8.10 6.61 -10.47
N VAL A 4 8.00 7.77 -9.82
CA VAL A 4 8.14 7.92 -8.38
C VAL A 4 6.80 7.68 -7.70
N VAL A 5 6.83 6.92 -6.61
CA VAL A 5 5.74 6.79 -5.65
C VAL A 5 6.21 7.28 -4.28
N VAL A 6 5.32 7.90 -3.50
CA VAL A 6 5.68 8.50 -2.20
C VAL A 6 5.05 7.69 -1.07
N VAL A 7 5.82 7.36 -0.06
CA VAL A 7 5.33 6.65 1.13
C VAL A 7 4.62 7.63 2.07
N ASP A 8 3.31 7.45 2.27
CA ASP A 8 2.51 8.24 3.20
C ASP A 8 2.49 7.62 4.61
N GLN A 9 2.30 6.31 4.68
CA GLN A 9 2.26 5.55 5.94
C GLN A 9 2.97 4.21 5.77
N SER A 10 3.49 3.67 6.87
CA SER A 10 4.25 2.41 6.86
C SER A 10 4.24 1.76 8.24
N PHE A 11 3.89 0.48 8.29
CA PHE A 11 4.00 -0.34 9.50
C PHE A 11 4.34 -1.79 9.20
N THR A 12 5.09 -2.42 10.09
CA THR A 12 5.56 -3.80 9.94
C THR A 12 4.59 -4.79 10.57
N ILE A 13 4.33 -5.88 9.85
CA ILE A 13 3.69 -7.09 10.37
C ILE A 13 4.77 -8.15 10.50
N THR A 14 5.13 -8.48 11.74
CA THR A 14 6.16 -9.48 12.06
C THR A 14 5.92 -10.78 11.30
N GLY A 15 6.95 -11.23 10.56
CA GLY A 15 6.90 -12.47 9.77
C GLY A 15 6.11 -12.41 8.46
N ARG A 16 5.54 -11.26 8.07
CA ARG A 16 4.76 -11.12 6.82
C ARG A 16 5.26 -10.01 5.88
N GLY A 17 5.90 -8.98 6.41
CA GLY A 17 6.36 -7.82 5.65
C GLY A 17 5.84 -6.52 6.22
N SER A 18 5.73 -5.49 5.40
CA SER A 18 5.25 -4.17 5.80
C SER A 18 4.03 -3.77 4.99
N ILE A 19 3.02 -3.19 5.65
CA ILE A 19 1.95 -2.51 4.96
C ILE A 19 2.35 -1.05 4.81
N ILE A 20 2.30 -0.56 3.58
CA ILE A 20 2.60 0.82 3.24
C ILE A 20 1.45 1.46 2.48
N THR A 21 1.20 2.73 2.72
CA THR A 21 0.35 3.58 1.88
C THR A 21 1.26 4.31 0.90
N LEU A 22 1.03 4.10 -0.39
CA LEU A 22 1.75 4.77 -1.47
C LEU A 22 0.84 5.76 -2.17
N GLN A 23 1.34 6.97 -2.44
CA GLN A 23 0.71 7.90 -3.35
C GLN A 23 1.28 7.71 -4.75
N HIS A 24 0.43 7.37 -5.74
CA HIS A 24 0.88 7.15 -7.12
C HIS A 24 -0.21 7.20 -8.19
N VAL A 25 0.16 7.58 -9.41
CA VAL A 25 -0.78 7.66 -10.57
C VAL A 25 -0.85 6.38 -11.42
N HIS A 26 -0.18 5.30 -11.00
CA HIS A 26 -0.20 4.02 -11.72
C HIS A 26 -1.59 3.38 -11.67
N GLN A 27 -1.93 2.62 -12.71
CA GLN A 27 -3.12 1.76 -12.74
C GLN A 27 -2.82 0.46 -11.98
N GLY A 28 -2.54 0.59 -10.69
CA GLY A 28 -2.13 -0.50 -9.82
C GLY A 28 -0.67 -0.91 -9.92
N LEU A 29 -0.18 -1.58 -8.88
CA LEU A 29 1.16 -2.15 -8.80
C LEU A 29 1.08 -3.67 -8.72
N ALA A 30 1.62 -4.36 -9.72
CA ALA A 30 1.54 -5.82 -9.81
C ALA A 30 2.37 -6.50 -8.72
N GLU A 31 1.99 -7.74 -8.38
CA GLU A 31 2.84 -8.59 -7.56
C GLU A 31 4.21 -8.75 -8.25
N GLY A 32 5.28 -8.66 -7.47
CA GLY A 32 6.66 -8.75 -7.98
C GLY A 32 7.26 -7.41 -8.39
N THR A 33 6.47 -6.34 -8.54
CA THR A 33 6.99 -4.99 -8.82
C THR A 33 8.01 -4.58 -7.76
N VAL A 34 9.15 -4.05 -8.20
CA VAL A 34 10.23 -3.60 -7.33
C VAL A 34 10.09 -2.11 -7.06
N LEU A 35 10.13 -1.75 -5.80
CA LEU A 35 10.13 -0.38 -5.30
C LEU A 35 11.50 -0.10 -4.72
N LYS A 36 12.22 0.87 -5.28
CA LYS A 36 13.58 1.19 -4.85
C LYS A 36 13.65 2.60 -4.26
N SER A 37 14.14 2.71 -3.03
CA SER A 37 14.37 4.02 -2.42
C SER A 37 15.44 4.80 -3.17
N GLU A 38 15.11 6.04 -3.53
CA GLU A 38 16.07 6.97 -4.13
C GLU A 38 17.13 7.42 -3.12
N LEU A 39 16.82 7.40 -1.82
CA LEU A 39 17.69 7.92 -0.77
C LEU A 39 18.70 6.88 -0.29
N ILE A 40 18.25 5.65 -0.02
CA ILE A 40 19.07 4.62 0.63
C ILE A 40 19.35 3.41 -0.26
N GLY A 41 18.78 3.36 -1.46
CA GLY A 41 18.98 2.28 -2.42
C GLY A 41 18.40 0.93 -1.99
N GLN A 42 17.65 0.89 -0.88
CA GLN A 42 16.92 -0.30 -0.44
C GLN A 42 15.77 -0.61 -1.38
N CYS A 43 15.42 -1.88 -1.48
CA CYS A 43 14.40 -2.35 -2.41
C CYS A 43 13.34 -3.18 -1.68
N TRP A 44 12.10 -3.02 -2.10
CA TRP A 44 10.97 -3.81 -1.65
C TRP A 44 10.23 -4.40 -2.84
N THR A 45 9.71 -5.61 -2.67
CA THR A 45 8.84 -6.24 -3.65
C THR A 45 7.39 -6.09 -3.22
N VAL A 46 6.54 -5.62 -4.13
CA VAL A 46 5.09 -5.62 -3.96
C VAL A 46 4.59 -7.06 -3.90
N LYS A 47 3.85 -7.39 -2.85
CA LYS A 47 3.22 -8.72 -2.68
C LYS A 47 1.75 -8.68 -3.05
N SER A 48 1.04 -7.68 -2.55
CA SER A 48 -0.39 -7.56 -2.82
C SER A 48 -0.90 -6.17 -2.49
N ARG A 49 -1.93 -5.75 -3.20
CA ARG A 49 -2.82 -4.68 -2.80
C ARG A 49 -3.56 -5.05 -1.52
N VAL A 50 -3.67 -4.13 -0.57
CA VAL A 50 -4.52 -4.30 0.61
C VAL A 50 -5.86 -3.63 0.35
N MET A 51 -6.95 -4.40 0.48
CA MET A 51 -8.32 -3.89 0.39
C MET A 51 -9.13 -4.32 1.60
N PHE A 52 -10.10 -3.50 1.97
CA PHE A 52 -10.94 -3.79 3.11
C PHE A 52 -12.23 -4.50 2.68
N THR A 53 -12.53 -5.65 3.27
CA THR A 53 -13.64 -6.52 2.85
C THR A 53 -15.00 -5.81 2.91
N HIS A 54 -15.20 -4.92 3.88
CA HIS A 54 -16.45 -4.17 4.05
C HIS A 54 -16.61 -3.01 3.03
N LEU A 55 -15.57 -2.72 2.24
CA LEU A 55 -15.56 -1.72 1.18
C LEU A 55 -15.29 -2.35 -0.19
N VAL A 56 -15.38 -3.68 -0.33
CA VAL A 56 -15.04 -4.39 -1.56
C VAL A 56 -15.77 -3.80 -2.78
N ASP A 57 -17.05 -3.48 -2.67
CA ASP A 57 -17.83 -2.93 -3.80
C ASP A 57 -17.53 -1.44 -4.10
N LYS A 58 -16.72 -0.78 -3.26
CA LYS A 58 -16.41 0.66 -3.36
C LYS A 58 -14.95 0.93 -3.69
N HIS A 59 -14.06 -0.04 -3.45
CA HIS A 59 -12.66 0.07 -3.79
C HIS A 59 -12.45 0.21 -5.29
N ARG A 60 -11.40 0.94 -5.66
CA ARG A 60 -10.91 0.95 -7.04
C ARG A 60 -10.08 -0.31 -7.31
N PHE A 61 -10.49 -1.10 -8.30
CA PHE A 61 -9.77 -2.29 -8.74
C PHE A 61 -8.86 -2.00 -9.93
N PHE A 62 -7.74 -2.71 -9.96
CA PHE A 62 -6.84 -2.78 -11.11
C PHE A 62 -6.57 -4.25 -11.45
N ASP A 63 -6.74 -4.62 -12.72
CA ASP A 63 -6.70 -6.02 -13.16
C ASP A 63 -5.34 -6.70 -12.99
N ASN A 64 -4.28 -5.92 -12.79
CA ASN A 64 -2.91 -6.38 -12.63
C ASN A 64 -2.50 -6.63 -11.17
N GLU A 65 -3.38 -6.37 -10.20
CA GLU A 65 -3.05 -6.49 -8.78
C GLU A 65 -3.49 -7.82 -8.17
N LEU A 66 -2.62 -8.42 -7.36
CA LEU A 66 -3.03 -9.44 -6.42
C LEU A 66 -3.65 -8.76 -5.19
N ILE A 67 -4.85 -9.17 -4.78
CA ILE A 67 -5.58 -8.53 -3.67
C ILE A 67 -5.50 -9.37 -2.41
N ASN A 68 -5.17 -8.72 -1.30
CA ASN A 68 -5.23 -9.26 0.05
C ASN A 68 -6.30 -8.52 0.86
N TYR A 69 -7.35 -9.24 1.23
CA TYR A 69 -8.47 -8.66 1.96
C TYR A 69 -8.20 -8.59 3.46
N MET A 70 -8.45 -7.42 4.03
CA MET A 70 -8.34 -7.17 5.46
C MET A 70 -9.68 -6.75 6.06
N THR A 71 -9.90 -7.16 7.30
CA THR A 71 -11.06 -6.72 8.09
C THR A 71 -10.58 -5.73 9.13
N LEU A 72 -11.21 -4.55 9.22
CA LEU A 72 -10.97 -3.64 10.33
C LEU A 72 -11.41 -4.30 11.64
N SER A 73 -10.59 -4.17 12.68
CA SER A 73 -10.93 -4.67 14.01
C SER A 73 -12.19 -3.97 14.54
N ARG A 74 -12.83 -4.57 15.55
CA ARG A 74 -14.14 -4.15 16.08
C ARG A 74 -14.10 -2.74 16.72
N ALA A 75 -14.09 -1.69 15.91
CA ALA A 75 -14.40 -0.33 16.32
C ALA A 75 -15.93 -0.13 16.39
N SER A 76 -16.37 0.89 17.13
CA SER A 76 -17.77 1.32 17.16
C SER A 76 -18.25 1.71 15.75
N LEU A 77 -19.56 1.62 15.50
CA LEU A 77 -20.15 1.91 14.19
C LEU A 77 -19.75 3.29 13.64
N ALA A 78 -19.72 4.32 14.48
CA ALA A 78 -19.29 5.66 14.09
C ALA A 78 -17.82 5.68 13.60
N LYS A 79 -16.91 5.07 14.37
CA LYS A 79 -15.49 4.98 14.00
C LYS A 79 -15.25 4.16 12.72
N ARG A 80 -16.11 3.17 12.46
CA ARG A 80 -16.07 2.43 11.18
C ARG A 80 -16.47 3.34 10.03
N SER A 81 -17.59 4.05 10.15
CA SER A 81 -18.04 4.96 9.08
C SER A 81 -17.00 6.04 8.75
N GLU A 82 -16.32 6.59 9.76
CA GLU A 82 -15.24 7.55 9.56
C GLU A 82 -14.03 6.93 8.84
N ALA A 83 -13.61 5.73 9.27
CA ALA A 83 -12.52 5.00 8.62
C ALA A 83 -12.86 4.65 7.16
N ASP A 84 -14.09 4.24 6.89
CA ASP A 84 -14.58 3.92 5.55
C ASP A 84 -14.49 5.13 4.62
N ILE A 85 -14.93 6.29 5.10
CA ILE A 85 -14.85 7.55 4.35
C ILE A 85 -13.39 7.93 4.06
N GLU A 86 -12.51 7.78 5.06
CA GLU A 86 -11.10 8.12 4.91
C GLU A 86 -10.40 7.21 3.89
N VAL A 87 -10.65 5.90 3.92
CA VAL A 87 -10.09 4.97 2.92
C VAL A 87 -10.51 5.37 1.50
N LEU A 88 -11.79 5.67 1.28
CA LEU A 88 -12.27 6.04 -0.05
C LEU A 88 -11.73 7.40 -0.50
N LYS A 89 -11.58 8.35 0.44
CA LYS A 89 -10.96 9.65 0.17
C LYS A 89 -9.48 9.50 -0.21
N GLN A 90 -8.76 8.58 0.45
CA GLN A 90 -7.38 8.26 0.11
C GLN A 90 -7.27 7.71 -1.32
N GLU A 91 -8.13 6.76 -1.71
CA GLU A 91 -8.10 6.24 -3.07
C GLU A 91 -8.42 7.29 -4.15
N GLN A 92 -9.35 8.22 -3.86
CA GLN A 92 -9.60 9.38 -4.73
C GLN A 92 -8.38 10.29 -4.86
N ALA A 93 -7.55 10.38 -3.80
CA ALA A 93 -6.29 11.10 -3.80
C ALA A 93 -5.10 10.25 -4.31
N HIS A 94 -5.37 9.13 -4.98
CA HIS A 94 -4.37 8.21 -5.52
C HIS A 94 -3.45 7.60 -4.45
N MET A 95 -3.97 7.43 -3.24
CA MET A 95 -3.29 6.81 -2.11
C MET A 95 -3.81 5.41 -1.85
N PHE A 96 -2.87 4.51 -1.65
CA PHE A 96 -3.06 3.13 -2.03
C PHE A 96 -2.25 2.20 -1.12
N GLN A 97 -2.91 1.27 -0.42
CA GLN A 97 -2.25 0.38 0.54
C GLN A 97 -1.72 -0.90 -0.12
N TYR A 98 -0.48 -1.26 0.19
CA TYR A 98 0.17 -2.47 -0.30
C TYR A 98 0.91 -3.19 0.81
N LEU A 99 0.90 -4.52 0.75
CA LEU A 99 1.86 -5.35 1.44
C LEU A 99 3.14 -5.43 0.60
N VAL A 100 4.26 -5.08 1.21
CA VAL A 100 5.59 -5.15 0.60
C VAL A 100 6.54 -5.96 1.48
N GLN A 101 7.59 -6.49 0.86
CA GLN A 101 8.64 -7.22 1.56
C GLN A 101 10.01 -6.69 1.14
N GLY A 102 10.89 -6.42 2.10
CA GLY A 102 12.26 -6.00 1.81
C GLY A 102 13.05 -7.09 1.08
N ILE A 103 13.89 -6.67 0.14
CA ILE A 103 14.77 -7.56 -0.61
C ILE A 103 16.10 -7.64 0.16
N SER A 104 16.34 -8.79 0.80
CA SER A 104 17.52 -9.04 1.65
C SER A 104 17.57 -8.22 2.94
N HIS A 105 16.42 -7.67 3.39
CA HIS A 105 16.35 -6.88 4.61
C HIS A 105 14.91 -6.83 5.18
N GLU A 106 14.76 -6.41 6.43
CA GLU A 106 13.46 -6.40 7.14
C GLU A 106 12.91 -4.99 7.39
N GLN A 107 13.70 -3.95 7.11
CA GLN A 107 13.26 -2.58 7.32
C GLN A 107 12.11 -2.22 6.37
N GLN A 108 11.11 -1.54 6.91
CA GLN A 108 10.03 -0.94 6.13
C GLN A 108 10.49 0.36 5.43
N PRO A 109 9.84 0.76 4.32
CA PRO A 109 10.03 2.09 3.74
C PRO A 109 9.70 3.18 4.77
N LYS A 110 10.45 4.28 4.74
CA LYS A 110 10.21 5.43 5.61
C LYS A 110 9.13 6.33 5.03
N VAL A 111 8.31 6.93 5.89
CA VAL A 111 7.35 7.97 5.48
C VAL A 111 8.11 9.13 4.82
N GLY A 112 7.58 9.62 3.70
CA GLY A 112 8.20 10.64 2.86
C GLY A 112 9.27 10.14 1.90
N ASP A 113 9.58 8.84 1.89
CA ASP A 113 10.54 8.26 0.94
C ASP A 113 9.94 8.22 -0.47
N SER A 114 10.76 8.58 -1.45
CA SER A 114 10.44 8.49 -2.88
C SER A 114 10.98 7.16 -3.40
N LEU A 115 10.09 6.31 -3.90
CA LEU A 115 10.45 5.01 -4.43
C LEU A 115 10.29 4.99 -5.95
N LEU A 116 11.31 4.52 -6.65
CA LEU A 116 11.26 4.24 -8.08
C LEU A 116 10.58 2.89 -8.30
N VAL A 117 9.60 2.89 -9.21
CA VAL A 117 8.98 1.66 -9.71
C VAL A 117 9.86 1.08 -10.83
N GLU A 118 10.40 -0.11 -10.59
CA GLU A 118 11.21 -0.91 -11.52
C GLU A 118 10.44 -2.15 -12.04
#